data_AF-A0A0K6GIW5-F1
#
_entry.id   AF-A0A0K6GIW5-F1
#
_cell.length_a   1.000
_cell.length_b   1.000
_cell.length_c   1.000
_cell.angle_alpha   90.00
_cell.angle_beta   90.00
_cell.angle_gamma   90.00
#
_symmetry.space_group_name_H-M   'P 1'
#
loop_
_entity.id
_entity.type
_entity.pdbx_description
1 polymer ?
#
loop_
_entity_poly.entity_id
_entity_poly.type
_entity_poly.pdbx_seq_one_letter_code
_entity_poly.pdbx_strand_id
1 'polypeptide(L)'
;MQRRGYLTWTEEERQWQLIRRGRYVEFNLVVDRGTKFGLQTPSARIESILMTLPETARWEYMSEFGTKSGSREAQLVQVLMTPKKWV
;
A
#
# COMPACT_ATOMS: atom_id res chain seq x y z
N MET A 1 -4.97 15.36 -5.81
CA MET A 1 -3.96 16.01 -4.94
C MET A 1 -4.40 17.38 -4.44
N GLN A 2 -4.95 18.27 -5.27
CA GLN A 2 -5.26 19.67 -4.93
C GLN A 2 -6.00 19.90 -3.60
N ARG A 3 -6.87 18.97 -3.17
CA ARG A 3 -7.62 19.08 -1.90
C ARG A 3 -6.91 18.57 -0.63
N ARG A 4 -5.91 17.68 -0.76
CA ARG A 4 -5.28 17.01 0.40
C ARG A 4 -3.76 17.17 0.46
N GLY A 5 -3.15 17.84 -0.52
CA GLY A 5 -1.69 18.01 -0.59
C GLY A 5 -1.10 18.92 0.50
N TYR A 6 -1.92 19.79 1.09
CA TYR A 6 -1.49 20.75 2.14
C TYR A 6 -1.89 20.33 3.56
N LEU A 7 -2.53 19.17 3.72
CA LEU A 7 -2.90 18.69 5.04
C LEU A 7 -1.63 18.29 5.80
N THR A 8 -1.51 18.77 7.03
CA THR A 8 -0.51 18.28 7.97
C THR A 8 -0.85 16.85 8.38
N TRP A 9 0.18 16.07 8.67
CA TRP A 9 0.06 14.68 9.11
C TRP A 9 0.93 14.47 10.35
N THR A 10 0.53 13.54 11.20
CA THR A 10 1.36 13.11 12.33
C THR A 10 2.35 12.02 11.89
N GLU A 11 3.43 11.85 12.65
CA GLU A 11 4.39 10.78 12.38
C GLU A 11 3.72 9.39 12.36
N GLU A 12 2.71 9.18 13.22
CA GLU A 12 1.91 7.95 13.25
C GLU A 12 1.14 7.74 11.94
N GLU A 13 0.53 8.79 11.38
CA GLU A 13 -0.16 8.72 10.08
C GLU A 13 0.83 8.42 8.94
N ARG A 14 2.07 8.94 9.02
CA ARG A 14 3.13 8.64 8.05
C ARG A 14 3.60 7.20 8.17
N GLN A 15 3.78 6.68 9.39
CA GLN A 15 4.12 5.28 9.62
C GLN A 15 3.03 4.35 9.09
N TRP A 16 1.76 4.66 9.36
CA TRP A 16 0.64 3.93 8.80
C TRP A 16 0.66 3.94 7.26
N GLN A 17 0.92 5.09 6.63
CA GLN A 17 1.04 5.18 5.19
C GLN A 17 2.16 4.27 4.65
N LEU A 18 3.31 4.20 5.32
CA LEU A 18 4.43 3.34 4.91
C LEU A 18 4.09 1.85 5.05
N ILE A 19 3.35 1.46 6.09
CA ILE A 19 2.83 0.09 6.24
C ILE A 19 1.84 -0.25 5.11
N ARG A 20 0.95 0.68 4.76
CA ARG A 20 0.02 0.51 3.62
C ARG A 20 0.76 0.38 2.29
N ARG A 21 1.86 1.12 2.11
CA ARG A 21 2.76 0.98 0.96
C ARG A 21 3.45 -0.39 0.93
N GLY A 22 3.83 -0.94 2.08
CA GLY A 22 4.32 -2.32 2.19
C GLY A 22 3.32 -3.34 1.63
N ARG A 23 2.03 -3.22 1.98
CA ARG A 23 0.97 -4.08 1.42
C ARG A 23 0.79 -3.92 -0.09
N TYR A 24 0.99 -2.72 -0.62
CA TYR A 24 0.96 -2.48 -2.06
C TYR A 24 2.14 -3.17 -2.77
N VAL A 25 3.33 -3.11 -2.19
CA VAL A 25 4.52 -3.82 -2.71
C VAL A 25 4.28 -5.33 -2.69
N GLU A 26 3.74 -5.88 -1.59
CA GLU A 26 3.39 -7.31 -1.50
C GLU A 26 2.45 -7.74 -2.63
N PHE A 27 1.40 -6.96 -2.89
CA PHE A 27 0.48 -7.25 -3.99
C PHE A 27 1.20 -7.25 -5.35
N ASN A 28 2.00 -6.21 -5.65
CA ASN A 28 2.68 -6.09 -6.94
C ASN A 28 3.69 -7.23 -7.16
N LEU A 29 4.47 -7.60 -6.15
CA LEU A 29 5.53 -8.59 -6.30
C LEU A 29 5.02 -10.03 -6.23
N VAL A 30 3.97 -10.31 -5.45
CA VAL A 30 3.52 -11.68 -5.16
C VAL A 30 2.26 -12.06 -5.93
N VAL A 31 1.32 -11.12 -6.08
CA VAL A 31 -0.03 -11.40 -6.59
C VAL A 31 -0.22 -10.94 -8.03
N ASP A 32 0.32 -9.78 -8.38
CA ASP A 32 0.10 -9.17 -9.68
C ASP A 32 0.73 -10.01 -10.80
N ARG A 33 -0.14 -10.52 -11.70
CA ARG A 33 0.28 -11.37 -12.81
C ARG A 33 1.08 -10.59 -13.84
N GLY A 34 0.78 -9.30 -14.03
CA GLY A 34 1.46 -8.45 -14.99
C GLY A 34 2.92 -8.24 -14.62
N THR A 35 3.16 -7.87 -13.36
CA THR A 35 4.51 -7.73 -12.78
C THR A 35 5.28 -9.06 -12.87
N LYS A 36 4.65 -10.18 -12.45
CA LYS A 36 5.29 -11.50 -12.53
C LYS A 36 5.68 -11.89 -13.96
N PHE A 37 4.77 -11.71 -14.91
CA PHE A 37 5.04 -11.99 -16.33
C PHE A 37 6.16 -11.11 -16.88
N GLY A 38 6.12 -9.80 -16.59
CA GLY A 38 7.17 -8.86 -17.00
C GLY A 38 8.54 -9.26 -16.48
N LEU A 39 8.64 -9.64 -15.20
CA LEU A 39 9.91 -10.09 -14.59
C LEU A 39 10.43 -11.42 -15.15
N GLN A 40 9.55 -12.26 -15.68
CA GLN A 40 9.90 -13.54 -16.31
C GLN A 40 10.20 -13.42 -17.81
N THR A 41 9.87 -12.28 -18.43
CA THR A 41 10.04 -12.06 -19.87
C THR A 41 11.50 -11.73 -20.19
N PRO A 42 12.16 -12.47 -21.11
CA PRO A 42 13.51 -12.15 -21.54
C PRO A 42 13.61 -10.74 -22.10
N SER A 43 14.69 -10.03 -21.78
CA SER A 43 14.96 -8.66 -22.26
C SER A 43 13.95 -7.60 -21.82
N ALA A 44 13.05 -7.89 -20.87
CA ALA A 44 12.16 -6.89 -20.32
C ALA A 44 12.92 -5.83 -19.52
N ARG A 45 12.48 -4.57 -19.64
CA ARG A 45 13.07 -3.46 -18.89
C ARG A 45 12.53 -3.44 -17.46
N ILE A 46 13.35 -3.92 -16.53
CA ILE A 46 12.98 -4.07 -15.11
C ILE A 46 12.55 -2.73 -14.49
N GLU A 47 13.22 -1.62 -14.80
CA GLU A 47 12.87 -0.32 -14.19
C GLU A 47 11.47 0.15 -14.61
N SER A 48 11.03 -0.20 -15.82
CA SER A 48 9.67 0.10 -16.29
C SER A 48 8.63 -0.79 -15.63
N ILE A 49 8.98 -2.00 -15.20
CA ILE A 49 8.08 -2.88 -14.44
C ILE A 49 7.97 -2.39 -13.00
N LEU A 50 9.10 -2.05 -12.37
CA LEU A 50 9.16 -1.65 -10.96
C LEU A 50 8.80 -0.18 -10.71
N MET A 51 8.51 0.60 -11.75
CA MET A 51 8.10 2.01 -11.62
C MET A 51 6.86 2.22 -10.75
N THR A 52 6.05 1.18 -10.57
CA THR A 52 4.85 1.22 -9.73
C THR A 52 5.18 1.18 -8.25
N LEU A 53 6.39 0.73 -7.86
CA LEU A 53 6.77 0.61 -6.47
C LEU A 53 6.98 1.99 -5.83
N PRO A 54 6.56 2.16 -4.57
CA PRO A 54 6.85 3.38 -3.83
C PRO A 54 8.33 3.47 -3.48
N GLU A 55 8.84 4.71 -3.40
CA GLU A 55 10.21 5.00 -2.95
C GLU A 55 10.51 4.45 -1.55
N THR A 56 9.54 4.53 -0.64
CA THR A 56 9.66 4.07 0.75
C THR A 56 8.44 3.26 1.16
N ALA A 57 8.68 2.13 1.82
CA ALA A 57 7.70 1.23 2.41
C ALA A 57 8.24 0.67 3.73
N ARG A 58 7.34 0.19 4.59
CA ARG A 58 7.70 -0.35 5.91
C ARG A 58 6.98 -1.66 6.15
N TRP A 59 7.70 -2.60 6.76
CA TRP A 59 7.16 -3.85 7.30
C TRP A 59 7.46 -3.91 8.78
N GLU A 60 6.45 -4.26 9.55
CA GLU A 60 6.55 -4.44 10.99
C GLU A 60 5.95 -5.78 11.34
N TYR A 61 6.70 -6.55 12.12
CA TYR A 61 6.19 -7.79 12.67
C TYR A 61 5.07 -7.48 13.67
N MET A 62 3.90 -8.08 13.46
CA MET A 62 2.72 -7.91 14.32
C MET A 62 2.38 -6.44 14.66
N SER A 63 2.41 -5.56 13.65
CA SER A 63 2.06 -4.15 13.82
C SER A 63 0.69 -3.96 14.47
N GLU A 64 0.61 -3.06 15.46
CA GLU A 64 -0.65 -2.71 16.14
C GLU A 64 -1.50 -1.71 15.33
N PHE A 65 -0.95 -1.12 14.28
CA PHE A 65 -1.68 -0.16 13.44
C PHE A 65 -2.91 -0.81 12.78
N GLY A 66 -4.06 -0.13 12.89
CA GLY A 66 -5.34 -0.61 12.35
C GLY A 66 -6.07 -1.64 13.22
N THR A 67 -5.52 -2.01 14.39
CA THR A 67 -6.20 -2.87 15.37
C THR A 67 -7.08 -2.09 16.35
N LYS A 68 -6.74 -0.83 16.63
CA LYS A 68 -7.47 0.02 17.57
C LYS A 68 -8.89 0.32 17.06
N SER A 69 -9.89 -0.23 17.74
CA SER A 69 -11.30 0.00 17.40
C SER A 69 -11.65 1.49 17.38
N GLY A 70 -12.46 1.90 16.40
CA GLY A 70 -12.85 3.30 16.18
C GLY A 70 -11.81 4.18 15.47
N SER A 71 -10.55 3.75 15.34
CA SER A 71 -9.51 4.49 14.63
C SER A 71 -9.78 4.60 13.12
N ARG A 72 -9.18 5.61 12.46
CA ARG A 72 -9.28 5.78 10.99
C ARG A 72 -8.59 4.63 10.25
N GLU A 73 -7.52 4.11 10.82
CA GLU A 73 -6.74 2.98 10.36
C GLU A 73 -7.61 1.71 10.35
N ALA A 74 -8.30 1.43 11.47
CA ALA A 74 -9.19 0.28 11.59
C ALA A 74 -10.37 0.36 10.61
N GLN A 75 -10.95 1.56 10.42
CA GLN A 75 -11.99 1.77 9.42
C GLN A 75 -11.53 1.42 8.00
N LEU A 76 -10.29 1.80 7.63
CA LEU A 76 -9.71 1.43 6.35
C LEU A 76 -9.54 -0.09 6.24
N VAL A 77 -8.98 -0.73 7.28
CA VAL A 77 -8.78 -2.19 7.30
C VAL A 77 -10.11 -2.92 7.11
N GLN A 78 -11.17 -2.49 7.80
CA GLN A 78 -12.49 -3.10 7.67
C GLN A 78 -13.03 -3.05 6.23
N VAL A 79 -12.87 -1.90 5.56
CA VAL A 79 -13.31 -1.75 4.16
C VAL A 79 -12.50 -2.62 3.21
N LEU A 80 -11.21 -2.84 3.50
CA LEU A 80 -10.36 -3.70 2.68
C LEU A 80 -10.67 -5.19 2.88
N MET A 81 -11.06 -5.58 4.09
CA MET A 81 -11.50 -6.95 4.40
C MET A 81 -12.92 -7.24 3.87
N THR A 82 -13.80 -6.24 3.94
CA THR A 82 -15.18 -6.34 3.48
C THR A 82 -15.47 -5.17 2.54
N PRO A 83 -15.19 -5.35 1.23
CA PRO A 83 -15.44 -4.32 0.24
C PRO A 83 -16.90 -3.88 0.27
N LYS A 84 -17.13 -2.57 0.38
CA LYS A 84 -18.46 -1.98 0.37
C LYS A 84 -18.79 -1.36 -0.97
N LYS A 85 -20.09 -1.25 -1.26
CA LYS A 85 -20.61 -0.51 -2.42
C LYS A 85 -20.56 0.99 -2.13
N TRP A 86 -20.12 1.78 -3.12
CA TRP A 86 -19.95 3.23 -2.99
C TRP A 86 -20.98 4.05 -3.77
N VAL A 87 -21.80 3.40 -4.61
CA VAL A 87 -22.84 3.99 -5.47
C VAL A 87 -24.11 3.18 -5.36
#